data_AF-A0A251XF86-F1
#
_entry.id   AF-A0A251XF86-F1
#
_cell.length_a   1.000
_cell.length_b   1.000
_cell.length_c   1.000
_cell.angle_alpha   90.00
_cell.angle_beta   90.00
_cell.angle_gamma   90.00
#
_symmetry.space_group_name_H-M   'P 1'
#
loop_
_entity.id
_entity.type
_entity.pdbx_description
1 polymer ?
#
loop_
_entity_poly.entity_id
_entity_poly.type
_entity_poly.pdbx_seq_one_letter_code
_entity_poly.pdbx_strand_id
1 'polypeptide(L)' 'MFGQEGPGLSDEAVAAADMTVAISQFGSTRSINASAAAAVVMHAWVMQHVSFA' A
#
# COMPACT_ATOMS: atom_id res chain seq x y z
N MET A 1 -5.61 2.06 -3.50
CA MET A 1 -5.37 1.55 -4.87
C MET A 1 -4.05 0.79 -4.87
N PHE A 2 -3.95 -0.33 -5.59
CA PHE A 2 -2.71 -1.13 -5.69
C PHE A 2 -2.32 -1.28 -7.16
N GLY A 3 -1.03 -1.18 -7.44
CA GLY A 3 -0.47 -1.29 -8.78
C GLY A 3 -0.36 -2.73 -9.27
N GLN A 4 -0.14 -2.88 -10.58
CA GLN A 4 0.15 -4.17 -11.20
C GLN A 4 1.56 -4.65 -10.84
N GLU A 5 1.77 -5.97 -10.82
CA GLU A 5 3.10 -6.54 -10.64
C GLU A 5 4.01 -6.18 -11.82
N GLY A 6 5.15 -5.56 -11.54
CA GLY A 6 6.05 -5.01 -12.55
C GLY A 6 5.94 -3.49 -12.65
N PRO A 7 5.05 -2.94 -13.49
CA PRO A 7 4.98 -1.51 -13.77
C PRO A 7 4.40 -0.69 -12.60
N GLY A 8 3.72 -1.32 -11.64
CA GLY A 8 3.16 -0.61 -10.49
C GLY A 8 1.88 0.17 -10.82
N LEU A 9 1.75 1.36 -10.23
CA LEU A 9 0.64 2.29 -10.50
C LEU A 9 0.98 3.13 -11.73
N SER A 10 -0.02 3.48 -12.55
CA SER A 10 0.19 4.45 -13.63
C SER A 10 0.35 5.86 -13.07
N ASP A 11 1.02 6.72 -13.82
CA ASP A 11 1.27 8.11 -13.41
C ASP A 11 -0.04 8.89 -13.22
N GLU A 12 -1.06 8.63 -14.05
CA GLU A 12 -2.38 9.24 -13.91
C GLU A 12 -3.07 8.82 -12.61
N ALA A 13 -2.89 7.55 -12.23
CA ALA A 13 -3.47 7.01 -11.02
C ALA A 13 -2.79 7.58 -9.77
N VAL A 14 -1.46 7.79 -9.81
CA VAL A 14 -0.73 8.49 -8.75
C VAL A 14 -1.15 9.96 -8.67
N ALA A 15 -1.28 10.65 -9.81
CA ALA A 15 -1.69 12.05 -9.86
C ALA A 15 -3.13 12.28 -9.37
N ALA A 16 -4.01 11.30 -9.52
CA ALA A 16 -5.38 11.35 -9.04
C ALA A 16 -5.54 11.03 -7.55
N ALA A 17 -4.52 10.51 -6.88
CA ALA A 17 -4.59 10.11 -5.48
C ALA A 17 -4.29 11.28 -4.53
N ASP A 18 -5.09 11.45 -3.48
CA ASP A 18 -4.85 12.46 -2.44
C ASP A 18 -3.52 12.23 -1.70
N MET A 19 -3.09 10.98 -1.60
CA MET A 19 -1.86 10.57 -0.95
C MET A 19 -1.31 9.28 -1.55
N THR A 20 0.01 9.22 -1.65
CA THR A 20 0.75 7.97 -1.92
C THR A 20 1.48 7.54 -0.66
N VAL A 21 1.33 6.27 -0.29
CA VAL A 21 1.96 5.68 0.91
C VAL A 21 2.86 4.52 0.50
N ALA A 22 3.90 4.26 1.30
CA ALA A 22 4.84 3.18 1.07
C ALA A 22 4.97 2.30 2.32
N ILE A 23 5.16 0.99 2.10
CA ILE A 23 5.50 0.04 3.17
C ILE A 23 7.02 -0.10 3.18
N SER A 24 7.67 0.41 4.22
CA SER A 24 9.11 0.25 4.40
C SER A 24 9.45 -1.21 4.65
N GLN A 25 10.45 -1.72 3.93
CA GLN A 25 10.95 -3.09 4.07
C GLN A 25 12.41 -3.05 4.52
N PHE A 26 12.67 -3.45 5.77
CA PHE A 26 14.04 -3.42 6.31
C PHE A 26 14.95 -4.40 5.56
N GLY A 27 16.06 -3.89 5.03
CA GLY A 27 17.04 -4.70 4.30
C GLY A 27 16.61 -5.17 2.91
N SER A 28 15.51 -4.65 2.35
CA SER A 28 15.03 -5.01 1.00
C SER A 28 14.75 -3.78 0.15
N THR A 29 15.18 -3.82 -1.12
CA THR A 29 14.79 -2.87 -2.16
C THR A 29 13.77 -3.45 -3.13
N ARG A 30 13.35 -4.71 -2.92
CA ARG A 30 12.39 -5.39 -3.79
C ARG A 30 10.98 -4.95 -3.47
N SER A 31 10.10 -5.00 -4.46
CA SER A 31 8.67 -4.88 -4.24
C SER A 31 8.12 -6.08 -3.47
N ILE A 32 7.01 -5.88 -2.77
CA ILE A 32 6.21 -6.94 -2.14
C ILE A 32 5.00 -7.24 -3.02
N ASN A 33 4.48 -8.47 -2.95
CA ASN A 33 3.25 -8.83 -3.65
C ASN A 33 2.08 -7.89 -3.27
N ALA A 34 1.26 -7.55 -4.25
CA ALA A 34 0.17 -6.58 -4.10
C ALA A 34 -0.87 -7.00 -3.05
N SER A 35 -1.19 -8.30 -2.95
CA SER A 35 -2.14 -8.79 -1.94
C SER A 35 -1.58 -8.71 -0.52
N ALA A 36 -0.28 -8.96 -0.34
CA ALA A 36 0.39 -8.75 0.94
C ALA A 36 0.44 -7.27 1.32
N ALA A 37 0.72 -6.37 0.37
CA ALA A 37 0.62 -4.94 0.59
C ALA A 37 -0.79 -4.52 1.02
N ALA A 38 -1.83 -5.06 0.36
CA ALA A 38 -3.22 -4.78 0.70
C ALA A 38 -3.58 -5.24 2.12
N ALA A 39 -3.12 -6.41 2.54
CA ALA A 39 -3.33 -6.90 3.89
C ALA A 39 -2.70 -5.97 4.94
N VAL A 40 -1.45 -5.51 4.73
CA VAL A 40 -0.77 -4.58 5.64
C VAL A 40 -1.52 -3.24 5.72
N VAL A 41 -1.94 -2.69 4.58
CA VAL A 41 -2.68 -1.41 4.53
C VAL A 41 -4.02 -1.53 5.27
N MET A 42 -4.78 -2.61 5.02
CA MET A 42 -6.07 -2.82 5.68
C MET A 42 -5.90 -3.00 7.19
N HIS A 43 -4.89 -3.77 7.62
CA HIS A 43 -4.58 -3.93 9.03
C HIS A 43 -4.23 -2.59 9.70
N ALA A 44 -3.33 -1.81 9.08
CA ALA A 44 -2.94 -0.50 9.60
C ALA A 44 -4.13 0.46 9.68
N TRP A 45 -4.99 0.47 8.66
CA TRP A 45 -6.20 1.28 8.65
C TRP A 45 -7.14 0.90 9.79
N VAL A 46 -7.42 -0.40 9.97
CA VAL A 46 -8.28 -0.90 11.05
C VAL A 46 -7.73 -0.48 12.42
N MET A 47 -6.43 -0.66 12.66
CA MET A 47 -5.79 -0.29 13.93
C MET A 47 -5.88 1.22 14.24
N GLN A 48 -6.01 2.07 13.23
CA GLN A 48 -6.07 3.53 13.40
C GLN A 48 -7.51 4.06 13.47
N HIS A 49 -8.46 3.39 12.85
CA HIS A 49 -9.81 3.94 12.64
C HIS A 49 -10.92 3.13 13.32
N VAL A 50 -10.62 1.92 13.78
CA VAL A 50 -11.59 1.07 14.48
C VAL A 50 -11.23 1.03 15.96
N SER A 51 -12.19 1.35 16.82
CA SER A 51 -12.08 1.12 18.24
C SER A 51 -12.52 -0.29 18.57
N PHE A 52 -11.65 -1.05 19.23
CA PHE A 52 -11.99 -2.35 19.80
C PHE A 52 -12.52 -2.14 21.22
N ALA A 53 -13.60 -2.85 21.57
CA ALA A 53 -14.22 -2.82 22.88
C ALA A 53 -13.46 -3.71 23.89
#